data_AF-A0A814X2V6-F1
#
_entry.id   AF-A0A814X2V6-F1
#
_cell.length_a   1.000
_cell.length_b   1.000
_cell.length_c   1.000
_cell.angle_alpha   90.00
_cell.angle_beta   90.00
_cell.angle_gamma   90.00
#
_symmetry.space_group_name_H-M   'P 1'
#
loop_
_entity.id
_entity.type
_entity.pdbx_description
1 polymer ?
#
loop_
_entity_poly.entity_id
_entity_poly.type
_entity_poly.pdbx_seq_one_letter_code
_entity_poly.pdbx_strand_id
1 'polypeptide(L)'
;MSDSSETKQECCLNPLDSARFIMKRARHVSINHAMLEKFSNMVCSALMSGKYANNIASDPNIGPTKEDDKFIIDWTFLIDTLNFSFWTDDKENESYVRKYKDKIYCGSFALAVSINQALDVNN
;
A
#
# COMPACT_ATOMS: atom_id res chain seq x y z
N MET A 1 19.69 38.25 24.65
CA MET A 1 19.37 36.86 25.04
C MET A 1 18.51 36.32 23.93
N SER A 2 19.12 35.57 23.03
CA SER A 2 18.46 35.04 21.83
C SER A 2 17.76 33.75 22.23
N ASP A 3 16.43 33.77 22.21
CA ASP A 3 15.60 32.60 22.43
C ASP A 3 15.54 31.80 21.13
N SER A 4 16.49 30.88 20.97
CA SER A 4 16.49 29.91 19.88
C SER A 4 15.54 28.77 20.25
N SER A 5 14.27 28.94 19.90
CA SER A 5 13.29 27.86 19.93
C SER A 5 13.67 26.81 18.89
N GLU A 6 14.42 25.79 19.32
CA GLU A 6 14.60 24.54 18.58
C GLU A 6 13.22 23.92 18.33
N THR A 7 12.71 24.08 17.11
CA THR A 7 11.60 23.26 16.63
C THR A 7 12.07 21.81 16.63
N LYS A 8 11.68 21.06 17.66
CA LYS A 8 11.74 19.60 17.66
C LYS A 8 11.01 19.13 16.41
N GLN A 9 11.76 18.69 15.41
CA GLN A 9 11.20 17.97 14.28
C GLN A 9 10.65 16.66 14.85
N GLU A 10 9.33 16.61 15.07
CA GLU A 10 8.66 15.37 15.39
C GLU A 10 8.85 14.44 14.19
N CYS A 11 9.73 13.45 14.37
CA CYS A 11 9.99 12.46 13.35
C CYS A 11 8.74 11.59 13.24
N CYS A 12 7.95 11.77 12.17
CA CYS A 12 6.84 10.90 11.85
C CYS A 12 7.35 9.45 11.77
N LEU A 13 6.71 8.54 12.50
CA LEU A 13 7.04 7.12 12.44
C LEU A 13 6.83 6.61 11.02
N ASN A 14 7.72 5.74 10.53
CA ASN A 14 7.47 5.03 9.27
C ASN A 14 6.22 4.14 9.40
N PRO A 15 5.62 3.66 8.29
CA PRO A 15 4.38 2.89 8.35
C PRO A 15 4.45 1.66 9.27
N LEU A 16 5.58 0.94 9.28
CA LEU A 16 5.75 -0.26 10.12
C LEU A 16 5.79 0.08 11.61
N ASP A 17 6.55 1.11 11.98
CA ASP A 17 6.66 1.53 13.38
C ASP A 17 5.38 2.21 13.87
N SER A 18 4.68 2.93 13.00
CA SER A 18 3.32 3.44 13.25
C SER A 18 2.35 2.29 13.55
N ALA A 19 2.31 1.26 12.71
CA ALA A 19 1.45 0.09 12.89
C ALA A 19 1.78 -0.64 14.21
N ARG A 20 3.06 -0.82 14.53
CA ARG A 20 3.50 -1.41 15.81
C ARG A 20 3.07 -0.56 17.00
N PHE A 21 3.20 0.76 16.92
CA PHE A 21 2.79 1.68 17.98
C PHE A 21 1.28 1.59 18.25
N ILE A 22 0.47 1.61 17.18
CA ILE A 22 -0.99 1.47 17.27
C ILE A 22 -1.36 0.13 17.92
N MET A 23 -0.81 -0.97 17.40
CA MET A 23 -1.08 -2.33 17.89
C MET A 23 -0.77 -2.49 19.39
N LYS A 24 0.36 -1.94 19.86
CA LYS A 24 0.75 -2.00 21.28
C LYS A 24 -0.19 -1.23 22.22
N ARG A 25 -0.98 -0.28 21.69
CA ARG A 25 -1.85 0.61 22.47
C ARG A 25 -3.34 0.37 22.22
N ALA A 26 -3.69 -0.42 21.21
CA ALA A 26 -5.06 -0.78 20.89
C ALA A 26 -5.70 -1.51 22.08
N ARG A 27 -6.90 -1.07 22.48
CA ARG A 27 -7.66 -1.67 23.59
C ARG A 27 -8.85 -2.49 23.13
N HIS A 28 -9.39 -2.17 21.95
CA HIS A 28 -10.65 -2.70 21.45
C HIS A 28 -10.47 -3.62 20.24
N VAL A 29 -9.28 -3.66 19.67
CA VAL A 29 -8.93 -4.50 18.53
C VAL A 29 -7.64 -5.24 18.85
N SER A 30 -7.56 -6.50 18.45
CA SER A 30 -6.39 -7.35 18.62
C SER A 30 -6.16 -8.18 17.35
N ILE A 31 -4.92 -8.61 17.14
CA ILE A 31 -4.57 -9.50 16.03
C ILE A 31 -4.92 -10.92 16.44
N ASN A 32 -5.73 -11.60 15.63
CA ASN A 32 -5.93 -13.04 15.77
C ASN A 32 -4.75 -13.77 15.14
N HIS A 33 -3.74 -14.11 15.95
CA HIS A 33 -2.52 -14.76 15.49
C HIS A 33 -2.76 -16.12 14.82
N ALA A 34 -3.72 -16.91 15.30
CA ALA A 34 -4.04 -18.20 14.69
C ALA A 34 -4.62 -18.04 13.28
N MET A 35 -5.49 -17.03 13.10
CA MET A 35 -6.02 -16.70 11.77
C MET A 35 -4.96 -16.09 10.86
N LEU A 36 -4.05 -15.29 11.41
CA LEU A 36 -2.92 -14.73 10.66
C LEU A 36 -2.02 -15.83 10.11
N GLU A 37 -1.68 -16.84 10.91
CA GLU A 37 -0.90 -18.00 10.48
C GLU A 37 -1.63 -18.83 9.41
N LYS A 38 -2.94 -19.06 9.59
CA LYS A 38 -3.76 -19.74 8.59
C LYS A 38 -3.79 -18.95 7.27
N PHE A 39 -3.94 -17.63 7.35
CA PHE A 39 -3.93 -16.75 6.19
C PHE A 39 -2.57 -16.73 5.49
N SER A 40 -1.46 -16.63 6.23
CA SER A 40 -0.12 -16.68 5.64
C SER A 40 0.14 -18.00 4.92
N ASN A 41 -0.28 -19.13 5.51
CA ASN A 41 -0.16 -20.43 4.87
C ASN A 41 -1.00 -20.54 3.59
N MET A 42 -2.20 -19.98 3.58
CA MET A 42 -3.08 -19.92 2.41
C MET A 42 -2.45 -19.09 1.28
N VAL A 43 -1.93 -17.90 1.58
CA VAL A 43 -1.26 -17.03 0.60
C VAL A 43 0.01 -17.69 0.06
N CYS A 44 0.87 -18.24 0.93
CA CYS A 44 2.07 -18.97 0.52
C CYS A 44 1.72 -20.15 -0.41
N SER A 45 0.68 -20.92 -0.08
CA SER A 45 0.23 -22.03 -0.92
C SER A 45 -0.29 -21.56 -2.28
N ALA A 46 -1.03 -20.44 -2.31
CA ALA A 46 -1.52 -19.85 -3.55
C ALA A 46 -0.37 -19.37 -4.45
N LEU A 47 0.65 -18.74 -3.87
CA LEU A 47 1.87 -18.31 -4.56
C LEU A 47 2.65 -19.50 -5.12
N MET A 48 2.95 -20.51 -4.29
CA MET A 48 3.69 -21.72 -4.71
C MET A 48 2.96 -22.52 -5.80
N SER A 49 1.63 -22.46 -5.84
CA SER A 49 0.83 -23.12 -6.88
C SER A 49 0.74 -22.35 -8.20
N GLY A 50 1.33 -21.15 -8.29
CA GLY A 50 1.26 -20.27 -9.48
C GLY A 50 -0.12 -19.65 -9.71
N LYS A 51 -1.09 -19.86 -8.81
CA LYS A 51 -2.47 -19.37 -8.96
C LYS A 51 -2.65 -17.89 -8.65
N TYR A 52 -1.66 -17.27 -7.99
CA TYR A 52 -1.75 -15.89 -7.53
C TYR A 52 -1.38 -14.86 -8.62
N ALA A 53 -0.54 -15.23 -9.59
CA ALA A 53 0.04 -14.32 -10.57
C ALA A 53 -0.97 -13.67 -11.55
N ASN A 54 -2.21 -14.17 -11.62
CA ASN A 54 -3.10 -13.83 -12.74
C ASN A 54 -4.07 -12.66 -12.50
N ASN A 55 -4.23 -12.16 -11.27
CA ASN A 55 -5.34 -11.25 -10.95
C ASN A 55 -4.97 -9.83 -10.47
N ILE A 56 -3.69 -9.54 -10.21
CA ILE A 56 -3.28 -8.24 -9.64
C ILE A 56 -2.85 -7.23 -10.72
N ALA A 57 -2.57 -7.69 -11.94
CA ALA A 57 -2.07 -6.86 -13.03
C ALA A 57 -3.01 -6.82 -14.24
N SER A 58 -4.30 -6.49 -14.05
CA SER A 58 -5.22 -6.41 -15.18
C SER A 58 -4.96 -5.20 -16.09
N ASP A 59 -4.32 -4.13 -15.60
CA ASP A 59 -3.86 -3.01 -16.44
C ASP A 59 -2.33 -2.93 -16.44
N PRO A 60 -1.66 -3.27 -17.56
CA PRO A 60 -0.20 -3.22 -17.68
C PRO A 60 0.37 -1.80 -17.54
N ASN A 61 -0.46 -0.75 -17.55
CA ASN A 61 -0.02 0.62 -17.37
C ASN A 61 0.19 1.00 -15.89
N ILE A 62 -0.50 0.33 -14.97
CA ILE A 62 -0.52 0.69 -13.53
C ILE A 62 -0.22 -0.48 -12.60
N GLY A 63 -0.07 -1.70 -13.14
CA GLY A 63 0.42 -2.84 -12.39
C GLY A 63 1.89 -2.71 -11.96
N PRO A 64 2.44 -3.71 -11.27
CA PRO A 64 3.85 -3.76 -10.92
C PRO A 64 4.73 -3.64 -12.17
N THR A 65 5.75 -2.77 -12.10
CA THR A 65 6.64 -2.45 -13.24
C THR A 65 7.76 -3.46 -13.46
N LYS A 66 7.92 -4.43 -12.55
CA LYS A 66 8.90 -5.51 -12.62
C LYS A 66 8.20 -6.86 -12.52
N GLU A 67 8.74 -7.84 -13.24
CA GLU A 67 8.19 -9.20 -13.32
C GLU A 67 8.83 -10.16 -12.29
N ASP A 68 9.63 -9.67 -11.36
CA ASP A 68 10.20 -10.49 -10.29
C ASP A 68 9.15 -10.84 -9.23
N ASP A 69 9.08 -12.12 -8.85
CA ASP A 69 8.09 -12.66 -7.91
C ASP A 69 8.09 -11.90 -6.58
N LYS A 70 9.26 -11.58 -6.03
CA LYS A 70 9.37 -10.87 -4.75
C LYS A 70 8.81 -9.46 -4.88
N PHE A 71 9.14 -8.76 -5.97
CA PHE A 71 8.61 -7.42 -6.21
C PHE A 71 7.08 -7.43 -6.35
N ILE A 72 6.52 -8.37 -7.11
CA ILE A 72 5.07 -8.50 -7.29
C ILE A 72 4.38 -8.75 -5.95
N ILE A 73 4.94 -9.64 -5.12
CA ILE A 73 4.41 -9.92 -3.78
C ILE A 73 4.43 -8.66 -2.90
N ASP A 74 5.58 -7.98 -2.80
CA ASP A 74 5.72 -6.77 -1.99
C ASP A 74 4.78 -5.65 -2.47
N TRP A 75 4.68 -5.46 -3.78
CA TRP A 75 3.76 -4.49 -4.40
C TRP A 75 2.30 -4.83 -4.09
N THR A 76 1.93 -6.10 -4.16
CA THR A 76 0.56 -6.54 -3.84
C THR A 76 0.21 -6.25 -2.39
N PHE A 77 1.08 -6.63 -1.44
CA PHE A 77 0.85 -6.35 -0.03
C PHE A 77 0.76 -4.86 0.25
N LEU A 78 1.57 -4.04 -0.43
CA LEU A 78 1.51 -2.58 -0.30
C LEU A 78 0.17 -2.03 -0.77
N ILE A 79 -0.28 -2.45 -1.97
CA ILE A 79 -1.57 -2.02 -2.53
C ILE A 79 -2.71 -2.46 -1.63
N ASP A 80 -2.78 -3.74 -1.26
CA ASP A 80 -3.87 -4.25 -0.41
C ASP A 80 -3.91 -3.58 0.97
N THR A 81 -2.74 -3.24 1.53
CA THR A 81 -2.65 -2.53 2.81
C THR A 81 -3.19 -1.10 2.71
N LEU A 82 -2.97 -0.41 1.58
CA LEU A 82 -3.33 0.99 1.42
C LEU A 82 -4.65 1.22 0.67
N ASN A 83 -5.18 0.20 -0.01
CA ASN A 83 -6.33 0.31 -0.91
C ASN A 83 -7.54 1.00 -0.25
N PHE A 84 -7.82 0.65 1.01
CA PHE A 84 -8.93 1.23 1.76
C PHE A 84 -8.84 2.76 1.92
N SER A 85 -7.61 3.32 1.96
CA SER A 85 -7.40 4.77 2.09
C SER A 85 -7.79 5.54 0.83
N PHE A 86 -8.01 4.84 -0.28
CA PHE A 86 -8.36 5.37 -1.58
C PHE A 86 -9.77 4.95 -2.01
N TRP A 87 -10.53 4.31 -1.13
CA TRP A 87 -11.95 4.06 -1.37
C TRP A 87 -12.71 5.39 -1.34
N THR A 88 -13.63 5.55 -2.28
CA THR A 88 -14.45 6.73 -2.43
C THR A 88 -15.91 6.29 -2.54
N ASP A 89 -16.78 6.91 -1.74
CA ASP A 89 -18.21 6.57 -1.67
C ASP A 89 -18.99 7.06 -2.90
N ASP A 90 -18.46 8.05 -3.61
CA ASP A 90 -19.11 8.63 -4.79
C ASP A 90 -18.40 8.18 -6.05
N LYS A 91 -19.16 7.57 -6.97
CA LYS A 91 -18.66 7.24 -8.32
C LYS A 91 -18.38 8.48 -9.16
N GLU A 92 -18.91 9.63 -8.75
CA GLU A 92 -18.72 10.93 -9.39
C GLU A 92 -17.70 11.82 -8.67
N ASN A 93 -17.17 11.42 -7.51
CA ASN A 93 -16.18 12.23 -6.79
C ASN A 93 -14.78 12.09 -7.40
N GLU A 94 -14.22 13.23 -7.81
CA GLU A 94 -12.84 13.44 -8.25
C GLU A 94 -11.80 13.32 -7.11
N SER A 95 -12.11 12.56 -6.07
CA SER A 95 -11.19 12.34 -4.96
C SER A 95 -10.08 11.37 -5.37
N TYR A 96 -8.85 11.71 -5.00
CA TYR A 96 -7.65 10.96 -5.39
C TYR A 96 -7.50 10.84 -6.91
N VAL A 97 -7.50 11.96 -7.64
CA VAL A 97 -7.27 11.98 -9.08
C VAL A 97 -5.78 12.08 -9.40
N ARG A 98 -5.29 11.23 -10.32
CA ARG A 98 -3.92 11.27 -10.85
C ARG A 98 -3.91 11.14 -12.37
N LYS A 99 -3.10 11.97 -13.03
CA LYS A 99 -2.81 11.83 -14.46
C LYS A 99 -1.52 11.02 -14.65
N TYR A 100 -1.56 10.00 -15.50
CA TYR A 100 -0.41 9.17 -15.85
C TYR A 100 -0.55 8.63 -17.27
N LYS A 101 0.49 8.75 -18.10
CA LYS A 101 0.51 8.32 -19.53
C LYS A 101 -0.76 8.74 -20.30
N ASP A 102 -1.12 10.01 -20.17
CA ASP A 102 -2.29 10.65 -20.78
C ASP A 102 -3.68 10.10 -20.39
N LYS A 103 -3.74 9.25 -19.36
CA LYS A 103 -4.98 8.78 -18.75
C LYS A 103 -5.17 9.38 -17.37
N ILE A 104 -6.43 9.48 -16.95
CA ILE A 104 -6.84 9.90 -15.61
C ILE A 104 -7.25 8.66 -14.84
N TYR A 105 -6.70 8.53 -13.63
CA TYR A 105 -6.99 7.44 -12.70
C TYR A 105 -7.54 8.03 -11.40
N CYS A 106 -8.55 7.37 -10.82
CA CYS A 106 -9.24 7.80 -9.60
C CYS A 106 -9.30 6.65 -8.59
N GLY A 107 -9.53 6.98 -7.31
CA GLY A 107 -9.72 5.99 -6.25
C GLY A 107 -8.55 5.01 -6.13
N SER A 108 -8.85 3.71 -6.01
CA SER A 108 -7.84 2.65 -5.87
C SER A 108 -6.81 2.61 -6.99
N PHE A 109 -7.17 3.01 -8.22
CA PHE A 109 -6.21 3.06 -9.33
C PHE A 109 -5.23 4.23 -9.21
N ALA A 110 -5.60 5.32 -8.54
CA ALA A 110 -4.70 6.43 -8.29
C ALA A 110 -3.60 6.08 -7.28
N LEU A 111 -3.85 5.14 -6.36
CA LEU A 111 -2.81 4.56 -5.49
C LEU A 111 -1.75 3.82 -6.32
N ALA A 112 -2.18 2.95 -7.23
CA ALA A 112 -1.27 2.19 -8.10
C ALA A 112 -0.38 3.13 -8.95
N VAL A 113 -0.99 4.17 -9.55
CA VAL A 113 -0.26 5.23 -10.25
C VAL A 113 0.72 5.95 -9.33
N SER A 114 0.31 6.31 -8.12
CA SER A 114 1.16 7.04 -7.17
C SER A 114 2.39 6.23 -6.77
N ILE A 115 2.24 4.92 -6.58
CA ILE A 115 3.36 4.02 -6.27
C ILE A 115 4.30 3.92 -7.47
N ASN A 116 3.77 3.69 -8.68
CA ASN A 116 4.61 3.61 -9.88
C ASN A 116 5.37 4.91 -10.12
N GLN A 117 4.74 6.08 -9.96
CA GLN A 117 5.41 7.38 -10.02
C GLN A 117 6.53 7.50 -8.98
N ALA A 118 6.30 7.06 -7.74
CA ALA A 118 7.31 7.12 -6.68
C ALA A 118 8.50 6.17 -6.96
N LEU A 119 8.25 5.02 -7.58
CA LEU A 119 9.30 4.08 -7.99
C LEU A 119 10.09 4.58 -9.21
N ASP A 120 9.42 5.24 -10.16
CA ASP A 120 10.04 5.86 -11.33
C ASP A 120 11.00 6.99 -10.93
N VAL A 121 10.68 7.78 -9.89
CA VAL A 121 11.51 8.89 -9.40
C VAL A 121 12.84 8.42 -8.77
N ASN A 122 12.97 7.14 -8.42
CA ASN A 122 14.16 6.57 -7.77
C ASN A 122 15.03 5.71 -8.71
N ASN A 123 14.77 5.72 -10.03
CA ASN A 123 15.63 5.13 -11.06
C ASN A 123 16.28 6.23 -11.92
#